data_AF-A0A482W3W1-F1
#
_entry.id   AF-A0A482W3W1-F1
#
_cell.length_a   1.000
_cell.length_b   1.000
_cell.length_c   1.000
_cell.angle_alpha   90.00
_cell.angle_beta   90.00
_cell.angle_gamma   90.00
#
_symmetry.space_group_name_H-M   'P 1'
#
loop_
_entity.id
_entity.type
_entity.pdbx_description
1 polymer ?
#
loop_
_entity_poly.entity_id
_entity_poly.type
_entity_poly.pdbx_seq_one_letter_code
_entity_poly.pdbx_strand_id
1 'polypeptide(L)'
;MKEFRKLDIIVNAADVFDGCNWEKEIRSNLVRTIHDMVRAYKIMNKRGTDRGGVILNISILYGIKPLSFGANMNFQKTGIRVVTLCPGITNTNFIKNAEKTTLTPEMAKQLET
;
A
#
# COMPACT_ATOMS: atom_id res chain seq x y z
N MET A 1 -3.44 -20.19 3.82
CA MET A 1 -3.28 -20.96 5.08
C MET A 1 -3.51 -22.46 4.94
N LYS A 2 -4.47 -22.96 4.14
CA LYS A 2 -4.59 -24.43 3.91
C LYS A 2 -3.39 -25.01 3.13
N GLU A 3 -2.88 -24.27 2.14
CA GLU A 3 -1.67 -24.64 1.39
C GLU A 3 -0.40 -24.12 2.09
N PHE A 4 -0.33 -22.81 2.36
CA PHE A 4 0.84 -22.17 2.98
C PHE A 4 0.70 -22.08 4.52
N ARG A 5 1.65 -22.66 5.26
CA ARG A 5 1.70 -22.65 6.75
C ARG A 5 1.97 -21.27 7.39
N LYS A 6 2.45 -20.28 6.64
CA LYS A 6 2.81 -18.93 7.11
C LYS A 6 2.49 -17.90 6.02
N LEU A 7 2.30 -16.66 6.43
CA LEU A 7 2.37 -15.47 5.57
C LEU A 7 3.45 -14.55 6.16
N ASP A 8 4.61 -14.48 5.51
CA ASP A 8 5.79 -13.74 6.00
C ASP A 8 5.78 -12.27 5.60
N ILE A 9 5.45 -12.02 4.34
CA ILE A 9 5.52 -10.71 3.70
C ILE A 9 4.23 -10.48 2.91
N ILE A 10 3.67 -9.27 3.00
CA ILE A 10 2.68 -8.76 2.07
C ILE A 10 3.28 -7.53 1.39
N VAL A 11 3.07 -7.42 0.08
CA VAL A 11 3.43 -6.24 -0.70
C VAL A 11 2.15 -5.67 -1.32
N ASN A 12 1.68 -4.57 -0.77
CA ASN A 12 0.56 -3.80 -1.31
C ASN A 12 1.12 -2.87 -2.40
N ALA A 13 1.19 -3.38 -3.63
CA ALA A 13 1.74 -2.72 -4.81
C ALA A 13 0.68 -2.35 -5.86
N ALA A 14 -0.59 -2.66 -5.59
CA ALA A 14 -1.67 -2.40 -6.52
C ALA A 14 -2.16 -0.96 -6.35
N ASP A 15 -2.03 -0.17 -7.40
CA ASP A 15 -2.54 1.20 -7.50
C ASP A 15 -3.21 1.42 -8.87
N VAL A 16 -4.13 2.37 -8.90
CA VAL A 16 -4.80 2.89 -10.10
C VAL A 16 -4.70 4.41 -10.05
N PHE A 17 -4.27 5.04 -11.14
CA PHE A 17 -4.41 6.48 -11.33
C PHE A 17 -5.56 6.70 -12.32
N ASP A 18 -6.62 7.37 -11.88
CA ASP A 18 -7.84 7.57 -12.66
C ASP A 18 -8.53 8.83 -12.15
N GLY A 19 -7.96 10.00 -12.50
CA GLY A 19 -8.46 11.31 -12.07
C GLY A 19 -9.90 11.57 -12.50
N CYS A 20 -10.33 10.99 -13.63
CA CYS A 20 -11.73 10.99 -14.08
C CYS A 20 -12.66 10.18 -13.15
N ASN A 21 -12.15 9.17 -12.43
CA ASN A 21 -12.91 8.30 -11.53
C ASN A 21 -12.27 8.25 -10.12
N TRP A 22 -12.07 9.41 -9.50
CA TRP A 22 -11.39 9.55 -8.19
C TRP A 22 -11.92 8.61 -7.08
N GLU A 23 -13.20 8.23 -7.08
CA GLU A 23 -13.79 7.29 -6.12
C GLU A 23 -13.20 5.87 -6.25
N LYS A 24 -12.95 5.44 -7.49
CA LYS A 24 -12.30 4.16 -7.83
C LYS A 24 -10.84 4.19 -7.39
N GLU A 25 -10.17 5.33 -7.57
CA GLU A 25 -8.80 5.56 -7.09
C GLU A 25 -8.71 5.46 -5.55
N ILE A 26 -9.57 6.17 -4.80
CA ILE A 26 -9.63 6.06 -3.33
C ILE A 26 -9.92 4.62 -2.88
N ARG A 27 -10.89 3.95 -3.52
CA ARG A 27 -11.27 2.57 -3.19
C ARG A 27 -10.13 1.58 -3.47
N SER A 28 -9.40 1.79 -4.56
CA SER A 28 -8.27 0.98 -5.02
C SER A 28 -7.03 1.20 -4.14
N ASN A 29 -6.60 2.43 -3.94
CA ASN A 29 -5.26 2.72 -3.45
C ASN A 29 -5.24 2.85 -1.92
N LEU A 30 -6.30 3.42 -1.34
CA LEU A 30 -6.42 3.63 0.12
C LEU A 30 -7.24 2.53 0.81
N VAL A 31 -8.50 2.32 0.39
CA VAL A 31 -9.42 1.43 1.12
C VAL A 31 -8.99 -0.04 1.06
N ARG A 32 -8.58 -0.53 -0.13
CA ARG A 32 -7.98 -1.87 -0.27
C ARG A 32 -6.74 -2.03 0.61
N THR A 33 -5.80 -1.09 0.56
CA THR A 33 -4.58 -1.15 1.37
C THR A 33 -4.88 -1.23 2.87
N ILE A 34 -5.84 -0.44 3.37
CA ILE A 34 -6.30 -0.53 4.77
C ILE A 34 -6.93 -1.91 5.06
N HIS A 35 -7.80 -2.40 4.18
CA HIS A 35 -8.45 -3.70 4.33
C HIS A 35 -7.42 -4.85 4.37
N ASP A 36 -6.43 -4.81 3.49
CA ASP A 36 -5.36 -5.80 3.39
C ASP A 36 -4.43 -5.73 4.59
N MET A 37 -4.12 -4.53 5.12
CA MET A 37 -3.46 -4.37 6.41
C MET A 37 -4.27 -4.97 7.56
N VAL A 38 -5.57 -4.69 7.68
CA VAL A 38 -6.40 -5.29 8.74
C VAL A 38 -6.44 -6.82 8.63
N ARG A 39 -6.49 -7.36 7.41
CA ARG A 39 -6.45 -8.80 7.15
C ARG A 39 -5.09 -9.41 7.48
N ALA A 40 -4.00 -8.73 7.12
CA ALA A 40 -2.63 -9.08 7.48
C ALA A 40 -2.45 -9.18 9.00
N TYR A 41 -2.87 -8.15 9.74
CA TYR A 41 -2.81 -8.14 11.20
C TYR A 41 -3.60 -9.29 11.83
N LYS A 42 -4.76 -9.67 11.28
CA LYS A 42 -5.51 -10.85 11.75
C LYS A 42 -4.77 -12.18 11.53
N ILE A 43 -3.90 -12.27 10.52
CA ILE A 43 -3.17 -13.51 10.14
C ILE A 43 -1.79 -13.58 10.81
N MET A 44 -1.08 -12.45 10.92
CA MET A 44 0.32 -12.37 11.36
C MET A 44 0.50 -12.11 12.88
N ASN A 45 -0.53 -11.64 13.58
CA ASN A 45 -0.40 -11.18 14.97
C ASN A 45 -0.07 -12.31 15.97
N LYS A 46 0.84 -12.00 16.90
CA LYS A 46 1.56 -12.90 17.84
C LYS A 46 0.74 -13.77 18.80
N ARG A 47 -0.58 -13.70 18.87
CA ARG A 47 -1.41 -14.39 19.91
C ARG A 47 -1.53 -15.93 19.76
N GLY A 48 -0.57 -16.62 19.13
CA GLY A 48 -0.56 -18.09 19.11
C GLY A 48 0.40 -18.82 18.18
N THR A 49 1.20 -18.16 17.34
CA THR A 49 2.03 -18.87 16.33
C THR A 49 3.46 -18.34 16.11
N ASP A 50 3.93 -17.42 16.96
CA ASP A 50 5.31 -16.87 17.04
C ASP A 50 5.94 -16.41 15.71
N ARG A 51 5.18 -15.70 14.86
CA ARG A 51 5.59 -15.57 13.45
C ARG A 51 5.63 -14.19 12.80
N GLY A 52 4.96 -13.19 13.38
CA GLY A 52 5.07 -11.77 12.98
C GLY A 52 4.91 -11.57 11.47
N GLY A 53 5.57 -10.53 10.92
CA GLY A 53 5.64 -10.36 9.47
C GLY A 53 6.19 -9.00 9.03
N VAL A 54 6.21 -8.79 7.72
CA VAL A 54 6.46 -7.49 7.08
C VAL A 54 5.29 -7.15 6.17
N ILE A 55 4.79 -5.92 6.27
CA ILE A 55 3.86 -5.33 5.32
C ILE A 55 4.61 -4.19 4.63
N LEU A 56 4.75 -4.29 3.32
CA LEU A 56 5.32 -3.25 2.47
C LEU A 56 4.18 -2.59 1.68
N ASN A 57 3.89 -1.33 1.95
CA ASN A 57 2.98 -0.52 1.14
C ASN A 57 3.80 0.26 0.12
N ILE A 58 3.49 0.13 -1.17
CA ILE A 58 3.95 1.09 -2.18
C ILE A 58 2.96 2.28 -2.13
N SER A 59 3.46 3.50 -2.28
CA SER A 59 2.65 4.71 -2.18
C SER A 59 3.37 5.90 -2.82
N ILE A 60 2.66 7.02 -3.01
CA ILE A 60 3.24 8.31 -3.36
C ILE A 60 2.97 9.34 -2.24
N LEU A 61 4.04 9.74 -1.55
CA LEU A 61 4.29 11.00 -0.81
C LEU A 61 3.06 11.80 -0.28
N TYR A 62 2.77 11.99 1.01
CA TYR A 62 3.44 11.70 2.30
C TYR A 62 2.41 11.18 3.33
N GLY A 63 2.86 10.61 4.47
CA GLY A 63 1.97 10.27 5.60
C GLY A 63 2.69 9.90 6.91
N ILE A 64 3.34 10.87 7.58
CA ILE A 64 4.22 10.61 8.73
C ILE A 64 3.87 11.45 9.97
N LYS A 65 3.09 10.86 10.90
CA LYS A 65 3.34 10.91 12.36
C LYS A 65 2.54 9.79 13.09
N PRO A 66 3.00 9.30 14.27
CA PRO A 66 2.84 7.87 14.60
C PRO A 66 1.72 7.56 15.61
N LEU A 67 0.49 7.37 15.12
CA LEU A 67 -0.52 6.50 15.76
C LEU A 67 -0.98 5.36 14.82
N SER A 68 -0.33 5.22 13.66
CA SER A 68 -0.65 4.23 12.64
C SER A 68 -0.16 2.81 13.00
N PHE A 69 -0.58 1.83 12.21
CA PHE A 69 -0.16 0.43 12.31
C PHE A 69 1.37 0.24 12.42
N GLY A 70 2.16 1.07 11.74
CA GLY A 70 3.64 1.02 11.76
C GLY A 70 4.33 1.61 13.01
N ALA A 71 3.59 2.19 13.96
CA ALA A 71 4.20 2.72 15.18
C ALA A 71 4.91 1.63 16.01
N ASN A 72 6.04 1.96 16.63
CA ASN A 72 6.88 0.99 17.38
C ASN A 72 6.06 0.20 18.43
N MET A 73 5.16 0.85 19.18
CA MET A 73 4.26 0.17 20.12
C MET A 73 3.44 -0.98 19.47
N ASN A 74 3.00 -0.81 18.23
CA ASN A 74 2.27 -1.85 17.50
C ASN A 74 3.20 -2.99 17.05
N PHE A 75 4.43 -2.68 16.63
CA PHE A 75 5.44 -3.71 16.34
C PHE A 75 5.79 -4.55 17.60
N GLN A 76 6.00 -3.92 18.75
CA GLN A 76 6.26 -4.65 20.01
C GLN A 76 5.11 -5.62 20.35
N LYS A 77 3.86 -5.15 20.23
CA LYS A 77 2.66 -5.95 20.52
C LYS A 77 2.39 -7.08 19.52
N THR A 78 2.65 -6.85 18.23
CA THR A 78 2.17 -7.75 17.14
C THR A 78 3.28 -8.51 16.42
N GLY A 79 4.53 -8.03 16.46
CA GLY A 79 5.64 -8.55 15.66
C GLY A 79 5.60 -8.18 14.18
N ILE A 80 4.68 -7.30 13.77
CA ILE A 80 4.49 -6.90 12.37
C ILE A 80 5.22 -5.58 12.12
N ARG A 81 6.17 -5.59 11.19
CA ARG A 81 6.81 -4.37 10.70
C ARG A 81 6.01 -3.83 9.52
N VAL A 82 5.68 -2.54 9.55
CA VAL A 82 5.07 -1.86 8.39
C VAL A 82 6.11 -0.91 7.81
N VAL A 83 6.32 -1.01 6.50
CA VAL A 83 7.25 -0.18 5.73
C VAL A 83 6.47 0.44 4.57
N THR A 84 6.74 1.71 4.27
CA THR A 84 6.22 2.36 3.07
C THR A 84 7.38 2.64 2.12
N LEU A 85 7.23 2.25 0.85
CA LEU A 85 8.13 2.60 -0.23
C LEU A 85 7.49 3.70 -1.08
N CYS A 86 8.18 4.83 -1.20
CA CYS A 86 7.75 5.97 -2.02
C CYS A 86 8.71 6.14 -3.21
N PRO A 87 8.51 5.43 -4.34
CA PRO A 87 9.32 5.62 -5.53
C PRO A 87 9.03 6.97 -6.20
N GLY A 88 9.99 7.44 -7.01
CA GLY A 88 9.74 8.53 -7.96
C GLY A 88 9.01 8.05 -9.21
N ILE A 89 8.85 8.95 -10.20
CA ILE A 89 8.27 8.60 -11.50
C ILE A 89 9.08 7.44 -12.10
N THR A 90 8.38 6.36 -12.48
CA THR A 90 8.99 5.11 -12.94
C THR A 90 8.32 4.65 -14.23
N ASN A 91 9.10 4.45 -15.30
CA ASN A 91 8.61 4.03 -16.62
C ASN A 91 7.91 2.67 -16.56
N THR A 92 6.58 2.72 -16.48
CA THR A 92 5.69 1.58 -16.29
C THR A 92 4.36 1.86 -16.99
N ASN A 93 3.52 0.83 -17.12
CA ASN A 93 2.16 1.02 -17.63
C ASN A 93 1.26 1.84 -16.68
N PHE A 94 1.68 2.09 -15.43
CA PHE A 94 0.96 2.96 -14.50
C PHE A 94 0.93 4.40 -15.01
N ILE A 95 2.11 4.96 -15.35
CA ILE A 95 2.25 6.33 -15.88
C ILE A 95 1.55 6.48 -17.24
N LYS A 96 1.77 5.53 -18.16
CA LYS A 96 1.14 5.52 -19.51
C LYS A 96 -0.40 5.41 -19.49
N ASN A 97 -0.97 4.93 -18.40
CA ASN A 97 -2.41 4.92 -18.19
C ASN A 97 -2.86 6.21 -17.49
N ALA A 98 -2.10 6.69 -16.51
CA ALA A 98 -2.34 7.95 -15.81
C ALA A 98 -2.44 9.14 -16.78
N GLU A 99 -1.53 9.27 -17.73
CA GLU A 99 -1.54 10.27 -18.82
C GLU A 99 -2.88 10.36 -19.57
N LYS A 100 -3.62 9.26 -19.66
CA LYS A 100 -4.90 9.16 -20.40
C LYS A 100 -6.12 9.42 -19.52
N THR A 101 -5.94 9.47 -18.20
CA THR A 101 -7.00 9.57 -17.19
C THR A 101 -6.78 10.75 -16.22
N THR A 102 -5.81 11.61 -16.47
CA THR A 102 -5.67 12.92 -15.82
C THR A 102 -6.83 13.85 -16.16
N LEU A 103 -7.20 14.71 -15.21
CA LEU A 103 -8.31 15.67 -15.39
C LEU A 103 -8.05 16.74 -16.45
N THR A 104 -6.78 17.13 -16.69
CA THR A 104 -6.42 18.14 -17.70
C THR A 104 -5.15 17.75 -18.48
N PRO A 105 -4.92 18.31 -19.68
CA PRO A 105 -3.70 18.07 -20.45
C PRO A 105 -2.42 18.55 -19.75
N GLU A 106 -2.50 19.62 -18.95
CA GLU A 106 -1.36 20.14 -18.18
C GLU A 106 -0.89 19.15 -17.11
N MET A 107 -1.84 18.39 -16.53
CA MET A 107 -1.53 17.31 -15.59
C MET A 107 -0.89 16.11 -16.31
N ALA A 108 -1.36 15.76 -17.51
CA ALA A 108 -0.72 14.71 -18.32
C ALA A 108 0.75 15.05 -18.62
N LYS A 109 1.01 16.31 -18.99
CA LYS A 109 2.37 16.81 -19.28
C LYS A 109 3.33 16.78 -18.08
N GLN A 110 2.83 16.71 -16.85
CA GLN A 110 3.67 16.52 -15.65
C GLN A 110 4.13 15.07 -15.45
N LEU A 111 3.52 14.12 -16.19
CA LEU A 111 3.83 12.69 -16.15
C LEU A 111 4.80 12.27 -17.28
N GLU A 112 4.89 13.07 -18.34
CA GLU A 112 5.88 12.94 -19.41
C GLU A 112 7.31 13.14 -18.85
N THR A 113 8.19 12.16 -19.07
CA THR A 113 9.61 12.16 -18.64
C THR A 113 10.58 12.20 -19.81
#